data_AF-A0A2S7SQ82-F1
#
_entry.id   AF-A0A2S7SQ82-F1
#
_cell.length_a   1.000
_cell.length_b   1.000
_cell.length_c   1.000
_cell.angle_alpha   90.00
_cell.angle_beta   90.00
_cell.angle_gamma   90.00
#
_symmetry.space_group_name_H-M   'P 1'
#
loop_
_entity.id
_entity.type
_entity.pdbx_description
1 polymer ?
#
loop_
_entity_poly.entity_id
_entity_poly.type
_entity_poly.pdbx_seq_one_letter_code
_entity_poly.pdbx_strand_id
1 'polypeptide(L)' 'MQPTKLSHRIFAVSLLLFCTTNTQAQNVEVLFTGIKSTKGQIIVKIFTNEKNFKEDKALKAVRFKKMTLLMVNSLAK' A
#
# COMPACT_ATOMS: atom_id res chain seq x y z
N MET A 1 -44.14 -15.68 25.15
CA MET A 1 -43.61 -16.46 24.01
C MET A 1 -42.08 -16.33 24.06
N GLN A 2 -41.40 -17.23 24.79
CA GLN A 2 -39.95 -17.13 25.02
C GLN A 2 -39.21 -17.67 23.79
N PRO A 3 -38.30 -16.90 23.16
CA PRO A 3 -37.45 -17.43 22.11
C PRO A 3 -36.58 -18.54 22.71
N THR A 4 -36.74 -19.74 22.15
CA THR A 4 -36.13 -20.97 22.63
C THR A 4 -34.61 -20.85 22.65
N LYS A 5 -33.97 -21.39 23.69
CA LYS A 5 -32.50 -21.38 23.90
C LYS A 5 -31.70 -21.92 22.69
N LEU A 6 -32.38 -22.58 21.76
CA LEU A 6 -31.85 -23.12 20.51
C LEU A 6 -31.50 -22.03 19.48
N SER A 7 -32.30 -20.97 19.36
CA SER A 7 -32.05 -19.90 18.37
C SER A 7 -30.78 -19.11 18.70
N HIS A 8 -30.51 -18.91 19.99
CA HIS A 8 -29.32 -18.23 20.47
C HIS A 8 -28.05 -19.03 20.21
N ARG A 9 -28.13 -20.36 20.29
CA ARG A 9 -26.99 -21.24 19.96
C ARG A 9 -26.67 -21.22 18.46
N ILE A 10 -27.69 -21.24 17.61
CA ILE A 10 -27.52 -21.12 16.15
C ILE A 10 -26.91 -19.76 15.80
N PHE A 11 -27.40 -18.69 16.42
CA PHE A 11 -26.86 -17.34 16.21
C PHE A 11 -25.40 -17.22 16.66
N ALA A 12 -25.05 -17.79 17.81
CA ALA A 12 -23.68 -17.77 18.31
C ALA A 12 -22.70 -18.55 17.41
N VAL A 13 -23.12 -19.71 16.88
CA VAL A 13 -22.30 -20.49 15.93
C VAL A 13 -22.11 -19.74 14.61
N SER A 14 -23.18 -19.12 14.09
CA SER A 14 -23.11 -18.29 12.88
C SER A 14 -22.16 -17.10 13.04
N LEU A 15 -22.22 -16.42 14.20
CA LEU A 15 -21.34 -15.29 14.51
C LEU A 15 -19.86 -15.71 14.59
N LEU A 16 -19.58 -16.86 15.20
CA LEU A 16 -18.22 -17.42 15.30
C LEU A 16 -17.65 -17.79 13.93
N LEU A 17 -18.47 -18.29 13.01
CA LEU A 17 -18.06 -18.61 11.63
C LEU A 17 -17.78 -17.34 10.81
N PHE A 18 -18.44 -16.22 11.10
CA PHE A 18 -18.19 -14.95 10.41
C PHE A 18 -16.86 -14.29 10.84
N CYS A 19 -16.41 -14.56 12.06
CA CYS A 19 -15.14 -14.04 12.60
C CYS A 19 -13.89 -14.66 11.95
N THR A 20 -13.99 -15.75 11.19
CA THR A 20 -12.83 -16.37 10.51
C THR A 20 -12.55 -15.79 9.14
N THR A 21 -13.15 -14.65 8.79
CA THR A 21 -12.82 -13.95 7.54
C THR A 21 -11.39 -13.40 7.63
N ASN A 22 -10.46 -14.14 7.02
CA ASN A 22 -9.05 -13.79 6.99
C ASN A 22 -8.87 -12.40 6.36
N THR A 23 -8.35 -11.47 7.16
CA THR A 23 -7.89 -10.18 6.65
C THR A 23 -6.63 -10.45 5.81
N GLN A 24 -6.77 -10.56 4.49
CA GLN A 24 -5.64 -10.71 3.59
C GLN A 24 -4.88 -9.38 3.53
N ALA A 25 -3.81 -9.27 4.31
CA ALA A 25 -2.79 -8.25 4.08
C ALA A 25 -1.99 -8.66 2.84
N GLN A 26 -2.29 -8.05 1.69
CA GLN A 26 -1.55 -8.27 0.46
C GLN A 26 -0.34 -7.32 0.46
N ASN A 27 0.86 -7.87 0.64
CA ASN A 27 2.09 -7.12 0.43
C ASN A 27 2.24 -6.91 -1.08
N VAL A 28 2.08 -5.66 -1.53
CA VAL A 28 2.23 -5.29 -2.94
C VAL A 28 3.64 -4.74 -3.14
N GLU A 29 4.45 -5.44 -3.93
CA GLU A 29 5.73 -4.93 -4.42
C GLU A 29 5.50 -4.25 -5.77
N VAL A 30 5.94 -2.99 -5.88
CA VAL A 30 5.84 -2.21 -7.12
C VAL A 30 7.24 -1.82 -7.55
N LEU A 31 7.69 -2.37 -8.67
CA LEU A 31 8.97 -2.05 -9.29
C LEU A 31 8.77 -1.02 -10.41
N PHE A 32 9.37 0.16 -10.26
CA PHE A 32 9.43 1.17 -11.31
C PHE A 32 10.79 1.11 -12.02
N THR A 33 10.81 0.60 -13.26
CA THR A 33 12.02 0.58 -14.10
C THR A 33 11.98 1.72 -15.12
N GLY A 34 13.05 2.53 -15.20
CA GLY A 34 13.22 3.53 -16.27
C GLY A 34 12.59 4.91 -16.01
N ILE A 35 12.94 5.58 -14.92
CA ILE A 35 12.45 6.93 -14.64
C ILE A 35 13.43 7.98 -15.18
N LYS A 36 13.01 8.78 -16.17
CA LYS A 36 13.78 9.91 -16.72
C LYS A 36 13.15 11.24 -16.32
N SER A 37 13.84 12.01 -15.48
CA SER A 37 13.45 13.40 -15.15
C SER A 37 14.37 14.39 -15.85
N THR A 38 13.81 15.28 -16.67
CA THR A 38 14.57 16.26 -17.45
C THR A 38 14.86 17.55 -16.67
N LYS A 39 14.02 17.92 -15.69
CA LYS A 39 14.08 19.22 -15.03
C LYS A 39 13.88 19.21 -13.51
N GLY A 40 13.68 18.05 -12.87
CA GLY A 40 13.28 18.04 -11.45
C GLY A 40 13.66 16.80 -10.63
N GLN A 41 13.22 16.81 -9.37
CA GLN A 41 13.32 15.69 -8.43
C GLN A 41 12.16 14.72 -8.64
N ILE A 42 12.41 13.42 -8.53
CA ILE A 42 11.33 12.41 -8.56
C ILE A 42 10.84 12.20 -7.13
N ILE A 43 9.53 12.32 -6.92
CA ILE A 43 8.88 12.08 -5.63
C ILE A 43 7.83 11.00 -5.83
N VAL A 44 7.95 9.90 -5.08
CA VAL A 44 6.97 8.82 -5.06
C VAL A 44 6.20 8.91 -3.75
N LYS A 45 4.87 9.03 -3.82
CA LYS A 45 3.97 9.08 -2.67
C LYS A 45 3.00 7.91 -2.73
N ILE A 46 2.82 7.22 -1.61
CA ILE A 46 1.88 6.10 -1.47
C ILE A 46 0.67 6.60 -0.70
N PHE A 47 -0.51 6.42 -1.29
CA PHE A 47 -1.80 6.80 -0.71
C PHE A 47 -2.64 5.55 -0.51
N THR A 48 -3.33 5.46 0.61
CA THR A 48 -4.19 4.31 0.96
C THR A 48 -5.61 4.44 0.44
N ASN A 49 -6.05 5.66 0.10
CA ASN A 49 -7.38 5.92 -0.44
C ASN A 49 -7.39 7.23 -1.27
N GLU A 50 -8.46 7.41 -2.04
CA GLU A 50 -8.62 8.56 -2.94
C GLU A 50 -8.75 9.89 -2.18
N LYS A 51 -9.36 9.89 -0.99
CA LYS A 51 -9.48 11.08 -0.15
C LYS A 51 -8.10 11.60 0.27
N ASN A 52 -7.22 10.70 0.72
CA ASN A 52 -5.84 11.00 1.10
C ASN A 52 -5.02 11.49 -0.10
N PHE A 53 -5.33 11.01 -1.31
CA PHE A 53 -4.73 11.54 -2.54
C PHE A 53 -5.16 12.98 -2.82
N LYS A 54 -6.48 13.27 -2.74
CA LYS A 54 -7.03 14.62 -2.95
C LYS A 54 -6.52 15.63 -1.93
N GLU A 55 -6.30 15.20 -0.69
CA GLU A 55 -5.78 16.03 0.40
C GLU A 55 -4.23 16.04 0.49
N ASP A 56 -3.53 15.34 -0.42
CA ASP A 56 -2.07 15.14 -0.42
C ASP A 56 -1.49 14.57 0.91
N LYS A 57 -2.29 13.77 1.62
CA LYS A 57 -1.93 13.09 2.87
C LYS A 57 -1.36 11.70 2.60
N ALA A 58 -0.11 11.66 2.14
CA ALA A 58 0.57 10.39 1.83
C ALA A 58 0.88 9.58 3.10
N LEU A 59 0.71 8.25 3.02
CA LEU A 59 1.16 7.32 4.06
C LEU A 59 2.69 7.24 4.10
N LYS A 60 3.31 7.25 2.91
CA LYS A 60 4.76 7.23 2.75
C LYS A 60 5.17 8.05 1.55
N ALA A 61 6.27 8.80 1.67
CA ALA A 61 6.84 9.55 0.57
C ALA A 61 8.35 9.27 0.48
N VAL A 62 8.83 8.98 -0.72
CA VAL A 62 10.26 8.78 -1.02
C VAL A 62 10.68 9.82 -2.05
N ARG A 63 11.76 10.54 -1.73
CA ARG A 63 12.32 11.56 -2.62
C ARG A 63 13.64 11.06 -3.18
N PHE A 64 13.72 10.96 -4.49
CA PHE A 64 14.95 10.59 -5.19
C PHE A 64 15.65 11.85 -5.63
N LYS A 65 16.82 12.13 -5.02
CA LYS A 65 17.66 13.25 -5.47
C LYS A 65 18.01 13.05 -6.94
N LYS A 66 18.09 14.15 -7.69
CA LYS A 66 18.60 14.11 -9.06
C LYS A 66 20.02 13.55 -9.01
N MET A 67 20.20 12.34 -9.50
CA MET A 67 21.52 11.78 -9.69
C MET A 67 22.03 12.35 -11.00
N THR A 68 23.00 13.26 -10.91
CA THR A 68 23.80 13.61 -12.08
C THR A 68 24.52 12.31 -12.48
N LEU A 69 24.21 11.79 -13.67
CA LEU A 69 25.06 10.78 -14.31
C LEU A 69 26.43 11.42 -14.44
N LEU A 70 27.32 11.18 -13.48
CA LEU A 70 28.74 11.39 -13.69
C LEU A 70 29.12 10.36 -14.75
N MET A 71 29.34 10.82 -15.99
CA MET A 71 30.12 10.05 -16.95
C MET A 71 31.49 9.83 -16.29
N VAL A 72 31.64 8.71 -15.60
CA VAL A 72 32.95 8.16 -15.33
C VAL A 72 33.41 7.63 -16.67
N ASN A 73 34.13 8.46 -17.43
CA ASN A 73 35.01 7.96 -18.45
C ASN A 73 35.97 7.02 -17.73
N SER A 74 35.71 5.72 -17.83
CA SER A 74 36.70 4.68 -17.61
C SER A 74 37.76 4.80 -18.72
N LEU A 75 38.51 5.91 -18.67
CA LEU A 75 39.73 6.09 -19.43
C LEU A 75 40.79 5.23 -18.75
N ALA A 76 41.19 4.21 -19.49
CA ALA A 76 42.55 3.70 -19.58
C ALA A 76 43.37 3.69 -18.29
N LYS A 77 43.53 2.51 -17.72
CA LYS A 77 44.87 2.01 -17.38
C LYS A 77 44.93 0.50 -17.45
#